data_AF-A0A950KCF1-F1
#
_entry.id   AF-A0A950KCF1-F1
#
_cell.length_a   1.000
_cell.length_b   1.000
_cell.length_c   1.000
_cell.angle_alpha   90.00
_cell.angle_beta   90.00
_cell.angle_gamma   90.00
#
_symmetry.space_group_name_H-M   'P 1'
#
loop_
_entity.id
_entity.type
_entity.pdbx_description
1 polymer ?
#
loop_
_entity_poly.entity_id
_entity_poly.type
_entity_poly.pdbx_seq_one_letter_code
_entity_poly.pdbx_strand_id
1 'polypeptide(L)'
;MVRFFLALVSAALITVVSGAQPEFDPAKDILAFSNETYYEYHTEPDGRVTFHRRSLKEEDLYSRHCFVMARAVAQFYQFATFRPDLPKATDAQYGDLIRRISRIPVWSRGPAQKVIIPGYADLESFSAGHVLLFQNNLGRWWPSFWRLGNWRMVLPVPRTGQERTAAWLRRRLDSGHIQAVYLTRFRPLNHCLIIYRYTVRPDGDVDFSAYDCNQPKARPVLQYRAATRSFYWPRNWYWSGGLVTTLKLYVSPLR
;
A
#
# COMPACT_ATOMS: atom_id res chain seq x y z
N MET A 1 64.27 31.50 0.95
CA MET A 1 63.39 31.06 -0.16
C MET A 1 62.35 30.11 0.44
N VAL A 2 61.15 30.60 0.76
CA VAL A 2 60.08 29.80 1.40
C VAL A 2 59.11 29.35 0.30
N ARG A 3 58.98 28.03 0.10
CA ARG A 3 58.02 27.43 -0.83
C ARG A 3 56.72 27.11 -0.07
N PHE A 4 55.63 27.80 -0.41
CA PHE A 4 54.29 27.44 0.03
C PHE A 4 53.72 26.36 -0.90
N PHE A 5 53.35 25.20 -0.34
CA PHE A 5 52.53 24.20 -1.01
C PHE A 5 51.05 24.55 -0.78
N LEU A 6 50.30 24.85 -1.86
CA LEU A 6 48.85 24.88 -1.81
C LEU A 6 48.31 23.45 -1.90
N ALA A 7 47.62 22.98 -0.87
CA ALA A 7 46.82 21.77 -0.92
C ALA A 7 45.45 22.09 -1.54
N LEU A 8 45.18 21.52 -2.72
CA LEU A 8 43.86 21.55 -3.36
C LEU A 8 42.95 20.53 -2.70
N VAL A 9 42.03 20.99 -1.84
CA VAL A 9 40.93 20.17 -1.32
C VAL A 9 39.84 20.12 -2.39
N SER A 10 39.76 18.99 -3.11
CA SER A 10 38.65 18.71 -4.02
C SER A 10 37.43 18.27 -3.22
N ALA A 11 36.44 19.15 -3.10
CA ALA A 11 35.13 18.80 -2.56
C ALA A 11 34.35 17.99 -3.61
N ALA A 12 34.25 16.67 -3.42
CA ALA A 12 33.35 15.84 -4.19
C ALA A 12 31.90 16.16 -3.80
N LEU A 13 31.17 16.87 -4.66
CA LEU A 13 29.72 17.02 -4.54
C LEU A 13 29.07 15.65 -4.77
N ILE A 14 28.64 15.01 -3.70
CA ILE A 14 27.72 13.86 -3.77
C ILE A 14 26.35 14.42 -4.15
N THR A 15 26.06 14.46 -5.45
CA THR A 15 24.69 14.66 -5.93
C THR A 15 23.86 13.45 -5.53
N VAL A 16 23.04 13.63 -4.48
CA VAL A 16 21.96 12.69 -4.17
C VAL A 16 20.97 12.78 -5.33
N VAL A 17 21.02 11.83 -6.25
CA VAL A 17 19.97 11.65 -7.25
C VAL A 17 18.71 11.26 -6.48
N SER A 18 17.85 12.24 -6.20
CA SER A 18 16.52 11.98 -5.66
C SER A 18 15.73 11.31 -6.78
N GLY A 19 15.53 9.98 -6.69
CA GLY A 19 14.67 9.27 -7.63
C GLY A 19 13.27 9.88 -7.61
N ALA A 20 12.60 9.92 -8.77
CA ALA A 20 11.22 10.39 -8.85
C ALA A 20 10.32 9.41 -8.08
N GLN A 21 9.96 9.77 -6.85
CA GLN A 21 8.94 9.08 -6.05
C GLN A 21 7.62 9.00 -6.86
N PRO A 22 6.73 8.04 -6.58
CA PRO A 22 5.43 7.99 -7.24
C PRO A 22 4.65 9.29 -7.00
N GLU A 23 3.99 9.80 -8.05
CA GLU A 23 3.02 10.91 -7.96
C GLU A 23 1.66 10.40 -7.48
N PHE A 24 1.65 9.60 -6.42
CA PHE A 24 0.41 9.09 -5.83
C PHE A 24 -0.22 10.17 -4.94
N ASP A 25 -1.45 10.57 -5.27
CA ASP A 25 -2.24 11.53 -4.51
C ASP A 25 -3.25 10.77 -3.64
N PRO A 26 -3.06 10.68 -2.31
CA PRO A 26 -3.95 9.94 -1.44
C PRO A 26 -5.34 10.59 -1.29
N ALA A 27 -5.60 11.75 -1.91
CA ALA A 27 -6.94 12.31 -2.05
C ALA A 27 -7.68 11.83 -3.31
N LYS A 28 -6.97 11.29 -4.31
CA LYS A 28 -7.53 10.96 -5.64
C LYS A 28 -7.33 9.50 -6.02
N ASP A 29 -6.19 8.92 -5.69
CA ASP A 29 -5.76 7.59 -6.11
C ASP A 29 -6.20 6.48 -5.14
N ILE A 30 -7.20 6.75 -4.30
CA ILE A 30 -7.68 5.83 -3.26
C ILE A 30 -9.12 5.40 -3.53
N LEU A 31 -9.55 4.30 -2.89
CA LEU A 31 -10.97 3.97 -2.84
C LEU A 31 -11.67 4.88 -1.81
N ALA A 32 -12.83 5.41 -2.17
CA ALA A 32 -13.63 6.31 -1.34
C ALA A 32 -14.34 5.59 -0.17
N PHE A 33 -14.45 4.27 -0.23
CA PHE A 33 -15.03 3.43 0.82
C PHE A 33 -13.94 2.68 1.60
N SER A 34 -14.21 2.36 2.87
CA SER A 34 -13.31 1.60 3.72
C SER A 34 -13.53 0.09 3.63
N ASN A 35 -12.47 -0.68 3.88
CA ASN A 35 -12.64 -2.07 4.30
C ASN A 35 -13.20 -2.06 5.72
N GLU A 36 -14.44 -2.51 5.88
CA GLU A 36 -15.01 -2.66 7.21
C GLU A 36 -14.29 -3.79 7.95
N THR A 37 -14.19 -3.71 9.28
CA THR A 37 -13.50 -4.76 10.03
C THR A 37 -14.44 -5.88 10.42
N TYR A 38 -13.93 -7.11 10.27
CA TYR A 38 -14.61 -8.32 10.73
C TYR A 38 -14.73 -8.41 12.25
N TYR A 39 -13.81 -7.75 12.95
CA TYR A 39 -13.81 -7.63 14.40
C TYR A 39 -14.24 -6.22 14.79
N GLU A 40 -14.96 -6.12 15.89
CA GLU A 40 -15.11 -4.90 16.64
C GLU A 40 -13.91 -4.77 17.57
N TYR A 41 -13.29 -3.59 17.59
CA TYR A 41 -12.12 -3.33 18.42
C TYR A 41 -12.51 -2.30 19.47
N HIS A 42 -12.23 -2.62 20.73
CA HIS A 42 -12.45 -1.73 21.86
C HIS A 42 -11.09 -1.35 22.43
N THR A 43 -10.92 -0.07 22.73
CA THR A 43 -9.77 0.40 23.49
C THR A 43 -10.17 0.43 24.95
N GLU A 44 -9.55 -0.45 25.74
CA GLU A 44 -9.72 -0.48 27.19
C GLU A 44 -9.13 0.80 27.83
N PRO A 45 -9.58 1.19 29.04
CA PRO A 45 -9.06 2.36 29.74
C PRO A 45 -7.53 2.34 29.97
N ASP A 46 -6.93 1.15 30.06
CA ASP A 46 -5.48 0.94 30.20
C ASP A 46 -4.70 1.07 28.87
N GLY A 47 -5.41 1.34 27.77
CA GLY A 47 -4.85 1.51 26.44
C GLY A 47 -4.68 0.23 25.62
N ARG A 48 -4.99 -0.94 26.19
CA ARG A 48 -5.03 -2.21 25.48
C ARG A 48 -6.17 -2.23 24.46
N VAL A 49 -5.93 -2.84 23.30
CA VAL A 49 -6.97 -3.06 22.29
C VAL A 49 -7.49 -4.49 22.41
N THR A 50 -8.75 -4.66 22.81
CA THR A 50 -9.47 -5.94 22.80
C THR A 50 -10.30 -6.04 21.52
N PHE A 51 -10.61 -7.27 21.08
CA PHE A 51 -11.40 -7.47 19.87
C PHE A 51 -12.38 -8.62 20.02
N HIS A 52 -13.61 -8.40 19.55
CA HIS A 52 -14.67 -9.40 19.51
C HIS A 52 -15.19 -9.54 18.09
N ARG A 53 -15.64 -10.74 17.71
CA ARG A 53 -16.28 -10.95 16.40
C ARG A 53 -17.57 -10.13 16.38
N ARG A 54 -17.77 -9.28 15.36
CA ARG A 54 -19.03 -8.55 15.19
C ARG A 54 -20.19 -9.53 15.02
N SER A 55 -21.33 -9.22 15.63
CA SER A 55 -22.58 -10.00 15.53
C SER A 55 -23.40 -9.72 14.26
N LEU A 56 -22.91 -8.85 13.37
CA LEU A 56 -23.55 -8.55 12.10
C LEU A 56 -23.56 -9.79 11.19
N LYS A 57 -24.63 -9.96 10.41
CA LYS A 57 -24.68 -11.03 9.39
C LYS A 57 -23.49 -10.82 8.44
N GLU A 58 -22.79 -11.91 8.09
CA GLU A 58 -21.54 -11.85 7.31
C GLU A 58 -21.69 -11.18 5.93
N GLU A 59 -22.93 -11.01 5.48
CA GLU A 59 -23.36 -10.42 4.21
C GLU A 59 -23.38 -8.88 4.24
N ASP A 60 -23.45 -8.27 5.44
CA ASP A 60 -23.67 -6.83 5.61
C ASP A 60 -22.36 -6.02 5.70
N LEU A 61 -21.17 -6.67 5.69
CA LEU A 61 -19.89 -5.98 5.83
C LEU A 61 -18.91 -6.29 4.69
N TYR A 62 -18.41 -5.27 3.99
CA TYR A 62 -17.27 -5.42 3.07
C TYR A 62 -15.97 -5.55 3.86
N SER A 63 -15.84 -6.68 4.56
CA SER A 63 -14.79 -6.94 5.54
C SER A 63 -13.83 -8.02 5.09
N ARG A 64 -12.60 -8.00 5.64
CA ARG A 64 -11.48 -8.91 5.27
C ARG A 64 -10.94 -8.68 3.85
N HIS A 65 -11.33 -7.61 3.18
CA HIS A 65 -10.94 -7.29 1.81
C HIS A 65 -9.71 -6.39 1.73
N CYS A 66 -8.95 -6.18 2.83
CA CYS A 66 -7.75 -5.32 2.81
C CYS A 66 -6.74 -5.74 1.73
N PHE A 67 -6.55 -7.03 1.49
CA PHE A 67 -5.76 -7.54 0.37
C PHE A 67 -6.31 -7.08 -0.98
N VAL A 68 -7.61 -7.27 -1.18
CA VAL A 68 -8.31 -6.98 -2.43
C VAL A 68 -8.32 -5.49 -2.72
N MET A 69 -8.54 -4.65 -1.71
CA MET A 69 -8.55 -3.20 -1.83
C MET A 69 -7.15 -2.63 -2.08
N ALA A 70 -6.13 -3.06 -1.34
CA ALA A 70 -4.76 -2.65 -1.61
C ALA A 70 -4.34 -3.06 -3.03
N ARG A 71 -4.71 -4.27 -3.47
CA ARG A 71 -4.48 -4.73 -4.84
C ARG A 71 -5.18 -3.84 -5.86
N ALA A 72 -6.45 -3.51 -5.63
CA ALA A 72 -7.23 -2.68 -6.52
C ALA A 72 -6.57 -1.31 -6.69
N VAL A 73 -6.22 -0.63 -5.60
CA VAL A 73 -5.51 0.66 -5.65
C VAL A 73 -4.24 0.57 -6.48
N ALA A 74 -3.40 -0.46 -6.26
CA ALA A 74 -2.21 -0.67 -7.07
C ALA A 74 -2.52 -0.89 -8.56
N GLN A 75 -3.55 -1.68 -8.89
CA GLN A 75 -3.94 -1.98 -10.26
C GLN A 75 -4.51 -0.76 -10.98
N PHE A 76 -5.38 0.02 -10.33
CA PHE A 76 -5.98 1.20 -10.92
C PHE A 76 -4.92 2.29 -11.14
N TYR A 77 -4.07 2.55 -10.15
CA TYR A 77 -2.97 3.51 -10.31
C TYR A 77 -2.04 3.14 -11.48
N GLN A 78 -1.68 1.85 -11.58
CA GLN A 78 -0.74 1.39 -12.59
C GLN A 78 -1.36 1.26 -13.99
N PHE A 79 -2.60 0.80 -14.10
CA PHE A 79 -3.18 0.34 -15.36
C PHE A 79 -4.41 1.12 -15.84
N ALA A 80 -4.89 2.12 -15.11
CA ALA A 80 -6.04 2.92 -15.51
C ALA A 80 -5.67 4.36 -15.91
N THR A 81 -6.49 4.96 -16.75
CA THR A 81 -6.47 6.39 -17.06
C THR A 81 -7.89 6.92 -16.98
N PHE A 82 -8.08 7.92 -16.14
CA PHE A 82 -9.38 8.55 -15.91
C PHE A 82 -9.58 9.70 -16.91
N ARG A 83 -10.75 9.74 -17.55
CA ARG A 83 -11.11 10.69 -18.61
C ARG A 83 -12.45 11.35 -18.27
N PRO A 84 -12.45 12.43 -17.47
CA PRO A 84 -13.68 13.10 -17.04
C PRO A 84 -14.40 13.81 -18.20
N ASP A 85 -13.69 14.08 -19.29
CA ASP A 85 -14.22 14.69 -20.51
C ASP A 85 -15.04 13.72 -21.38
N LEU A 86 -14.96 12.41 -21.12
CA LEU A 86 -15.76 11.41 -21.82
C LEU A 86 -17.11 11.18 -21.11
N PRO A 87 -18.18 10.83 -21.86
CA PRO A 87 -19.47 10.48 -21.27
C PRO A 87 -19.36 9.30 -20.31
N LYS A 88 -20.09 9.35 -19.19
CA LYS A 88 -20.16 8.21 -18.27
C LYS A 88 -20.68 6.96 -18.99
N ALA A 89 -20.03 5.83 -18.73
CA ALA A 89 -20.47 4.52 -19.19
C ALA A 89 -21.64 3.99 -18.34
N THR A 90 -22.27 2.91 -18.80
CA THR A 90 -23.27 2.18 -18.01
C THR A 90 -22.61 1.36 -16.90
N ASP A 91 -23.38 1.00 -15.87
CA ASP A 91 -22.91 0.13 -14.79
C ASP A 91 -22.40 -1.23 -15.29
N ALA A 92 -23.02 -1.82 -16.31
CA ALA A 92 -22.54 -3.06 -16.90
C ALA A 92 -21.12 -2.90 -17.49
N GLN A 93 -20.90 -1.80 -18.23
CA GLN A 93 -19.60 -1.48 -18.81
C GLN A 93 -18.55 -1.17 -17.73
N TYR A 94 -18.90 -0.42 -16.68
CA TYR A 94 -17.98 -0.19 -15.55
C TYR A 94 -17.63 -1.49 -14.83
N GLY A 95 -18.59 -2.40 -14.64
CA GLY A 95 -18.32 -3.73 -14.08
C GLY A 95 -17.29 -4.51 -14.91
N ASP A 96 -17.38 -4.47 -16.24
CA ASP A 96 -16.40 -5.06 -17.15
C ASP A 96 -15.01 -4.43 -17.00
N LEU A 97 -14.94 -3.09 -16.93
CA LEU A 97 -13.68 -2.36 -16.75
C LEU A 97 -13.01 -2.70 -15.40
N ILE A 98 -13.78 -2.71 -14.31
CA ILE A 98 -13.28 -3.08 -12.96
C ILE A 98 -12.74 -4.51 -12.99
N ARG A 99 -13.47 -5.46 -13.58
CA ARG A 99 -13.02 -6.86 -13.69
C ARG A 99 -11.78 -6.98 -14.56
N ARG A 100 -11.72 -6.25 -15.68
CA ARG A 100 -10.56 -6.24 -16.60
C ARG A 100 -9.31 -5.79 -15.87
N ILE A 101 -9.36 -4.64 -15.18
CA ILE A 101 -8.24 -4.11 -14.39
C ILE A 101 -7.86 -5.07 -13.27
N SER A 102 -8.86 -5.58 -12.54
CA SER A 102 -8.67 -6.49 -11.40
C SER A 102 -8.02 -7.82 -11.78
N ARG A 103 -8.03 -8.23 -13.06
CA ARG A 103 -7.38 -9.45 -13.53
C ARG A 103 -5.90 -9.27 -13.88
N ILE A 104 -5.43 -8.02 -14.07
CA ILE A 104 -4.04 -7.74 -14.44
C ILE A 104 -3.13 -7.99 -13.24
N PRO A 105 -2.10 -8.86 -13.32
CA PRO A 105 -1.17 -9.04 -12.21
C PRO A 105 -0.41 -7.74 -11.90
N VAL A 106 -0.38 -7.31 -10.63
CA VAL A 106 0.29 -6.07 -10.19
C VAL A 106 1.78 -6.04 -10.59
N TRP A 107 2.47 -7.18 -10.51
CA TRP A 107 3.88 -7.29 -10.90
C TRP A 107 4.13 -7.30 -12.41
N SER A 108 3.09 -7.39 -13.24
CA SER A 108 3.24 -7.41 -14.70
C SER A 108 3.44 -6.00 -15.25
N ARG A 109 3.88 -5.90 -16.51
CA ARG A 109 3.90 -4.63 -17.25
C ARG A 109 2.49 -4.11 -17.55
N GLY A 110 1.46 -4.95 -17.43
CA GLY A 110 0.10 -4.63 -17.82
C GLY A 110 -0.11 -4.60 -19.33
N PRO A 111 -1.29 -4.10 -19.77
CA PRO A 111 -1.58 -3.91 -21.19
C PRO A 111 -0.69 -2.82 -21.80
N ALA A 112 -0.51 -2.87 -23.14
CA ALA A 112 0.25 -1.86 -23.88
C ALA A 112 -0.33 -0.44 -23.74
N GLN A 113 -1.64 -0.33 -23.55
CA GLN A 113 -2.34 0.91 -23.27
C GLN A 113 -3.12 0.76 -21.97
N LYS A 114 -3.11 1.81 -21.14
CA LYS A 114 -3.91 1.84 -19.91
C LYS A 114 -5.40 1.76 -20.25
N VAL A 115 -6.16 1.12 -19.37
CA VAL A 115 -7.61 0.99 -19.47
C VAL A 115 -8.25 2.35 -19.17
N ILE A 116 -9.04 2.87 -20.11
CA ILE A 116 -9.72 4.16 -19.96
C ILE A 116 -10.96 3.99 -19.07
N ILE A 117 -11.08 4.83 -18.06
CA ILE A 117 -12.27 4.98 -17.23
C ILE A 117 -12.93 6.32 -17.61
N PRO A 118 -14.07 6.31 -18.34
CA PRO A 118 -14.72 7.53 -18.78
C PRO A 118 -15.55 8.18 -17.67
N GLY A 119 -15.76 9.50 -17.75
CA GLY A 119 -16.71 10.25 -16.92
C GLY A 119 -16.32 10.48 -15.45
N TYR A 120 -15.08 10.15 -15.09
CA TYR A 120 -14.51 10.35 -13.76
C TYR A 120 -13.11 10.93 -13.85
N ALA A 121 -12.72 11.73 -12.85
CA ALA A 121 -11.41 12.38 -12.80
C ALA A 121 -10.34 11.49 -12.19
N ASP A 122 -10.73 10.59 -11.28
CA ASP A 122 -9.82 9.80 -10.46
C ASP A 122 -10.53 8.58 -9.83
N LEU A 123 -9.76 7.76 -9.10
CA LEU A 123 -10.26 6.54 -8.46
C LEU A 123 -11.21 6.86 -7.31
N GLU A 124 -10.96 7.93 -6.56
CA GLU A 124 -11.79 8.34 -5.43
C GLU A 124 -13.21 8.65 -5.92
N SER A 125 -13.36 9.58 -6.87
CA SER A 125 -14.66 9.98 -7.41
C SER A 125 -15.37 8.82 -8.13
N PHE A 126 -14.63 7.98 -8.86
CA PHE A 126 -15.19 6.81 -9.52
C PHE A 126 -15.72 5.78 -8.53
N SER A 127 -14.95 5.47 -7.49
CA SER A 127 -15.34 4.49 -6.47
C SER A 127 -16.43 5.03 -5.53
N ALA A 128 -16.48 6.33 -5.29
CA ALA A 128 -17.57 6.98 -4.57
C ALA A 128 -18.91 6.85 -5.32
N GLY A 129 -18.90 7.04 -6.65
CA GLY A 129 -20.09 6.91 -7.48
C GLY A 129 -20.60 5.47 -7.66
N HIS A 130 -19.73 4.46 -7.46
CA HIS A 130 -20.02 3.06 -7.81
C HIS A 130 -19.57 2.05 -6.73
N VAL A 131 -19.74 2.37 -5.45
CA VAL A 131 -19.28 1.54 -4.31
C VAL A 131 -19.66 0.07 -4.44
N LEU A 132 -20.96 -0.22 -4.62
CA LEU A 132 -21.45 -1.60 -4.76
C LEU A 132 -20.87 -2.32 -5.98
N LEU A 133 -20.67 -1.58 -7.06
CA LEU A 133 -20.06 -2.11 -8.28
C LEU A 133 -18.63 -2.58 -8.04
N PHE A 134 -17.83 -1.79 -7.32
CA PHE A 134 -16.49 -2.18 -6.91
C PHE A 134 -16.53 -3.41 -6.01
N GLN A 135 -17.33 -3.39 -4.94
CA GLN A 135 -17.43 -4.50 -3.99
C GLN A 135 -17.79 -5.82 -4.69
N ASN A 136 -18.70 -5.78 -5.66
CA ASN A 136 -19.13 -6.95 -6.44
C ASN A 136 -18.10 -7.44 -7.47
N ASN A 137 -17.21 -6.56 -7.97
CA ASN A 137 -16.34 -6.88 -9.12
C ASN A 137 -14.84 -6.98 -8.80
N LEU A 138 -14.40 -6.54 -7.62
CA LEU A 138 -12.99 -6.68 -7.20
C LEU A 138 -12.60 -8.12 -6.82
N GLY A 139 -13.60 -8.99 -6.63
CA GLY A 139 -13.44 -10.40 -6.30
C GLY A 139 -13.39 -10.67 -4.79
N ARG A 140 -13.40 -11.96 -4.45
CA ARG A 140 -13.46 -12.43 -3.05
C ARG A 140 -12.14 -12.17 -2.33
N TRP A 141 -12.18 -12.07 -1.00
CA TRP A 141 -10.99 -11.87 -0.16
C TRP A 141 -10.06 -13.10 -0.09
N TRP A 142 -10.62 -14.31 0.05
CA TRP A 142 -9.88 -15.54 0.35
C TRP A 142 -8.84 -15.99 -0.70
N PRO A 143 -9.01 -15.77 -2.03
CA PRO A 143 -8.02 -16.18 -3.02
C PRO A 143 -6.67 -15.47 -2.83
N SER A 144 -6.64 -14.32 -2.14
CA SER A 144 -5.42 -13.55 -1.89
C SER A 144 -4.38 -14.34 -1.09
N PHE A 145 -4.80 -15.29 -0.25
CA PHE A 145 -3.89 -16.16 0.51
C PHE A 145 -3.22 -17.23 -0.36
N TRP A 146 -3.84 -17.60 -1.49
CA TRP A 146 -3.36 -18.64 -2.42
C TRP A 146 -2.69 -18.07 -3.66
N ARG A 147 -2.61 -16.75 -3.80
CA ARG A 147 -1.94 -16.10 -4.94
C ARG A 147 -0.44 -16.37 -4.88
N LEU A 148 0.12 -16.86 -5.98
CA LEU A 148 1.56 -17.12 -6.11
C LEU A 148 2.42 -15.92 -5.67
N GLY A 149 2.03 -14.68 -5.97
CA GLY A 149 2.78 -13.48 -5.55
C GLY A 149 2.82 -13.21 -4.04
N ASN A 150 2.08 -14.00 -3.24
CA ASN A 150 1.93 -13.87 -1.80
C ASN A 150 2.50 -15.08 -1.02
N TRP A 151 3.13 -16.03 -1.70
CA TRP A 151 3.58 -17.32 -1.13
C TRP A 151 4.47 -17.20 0.13
N ARG A 152 5.19 -16.08 0.28
CA ARG A 152 6.12 -15.83 1.39
C ARG A 152 5.43 -15.41 2.69
N MET A 153 4.10 -15.21 2.70
CA MET A 153 3.37 -14.74 3.88
C MET A 153 3.39 -15.69 5.08
N VAL A 154 3.66 -16.97 4.86
CA VAL A 154 3.67 -18.01 5.92
C VAL A 154 5.05 -18.20 6.56
N LEU A 155 6.10 -17.55 6.05
CA LEU A 155 7.47 -17.76 6.52
C LEU A 155 7.87 -16.67 7.53
N PRO A 156 8.57 -17.04 8.62
CA PRO A 156 9.14 -16.05 9.53
C PRO A 156 10.17 -15.20 8.78
N VAL A 157 10.14 -13.89 9.00
CA VAL A 157 11.10 -12.96 8.39
C VAL A 157 12.10 -12.49 9.44
N PRO A 158 13.39 -12.83 9.34
CA PRO A 158 14.40 -12.34 10.27
C PRO A 158 14.58 -10.82 10.14
N ARG A 159 15.27 -10.20 11.10
CA ARG A 159 15.57 -8.75 11.09
C ARG A 159 16.31 -8.30 9.83
N THR A 160 17.24 -9.12 9.34
CA THR A 160 17.91 -8.91 8.04
C THR A 160 16.92 -8.94 6.87
N GLY A 161 15.84 -9.72 6.97
CA GLY A 161 14.76 -9.71 6.00
C GLY A 161 13.94 -8.42 6.04
N GLN A 162 13.69 -7.85 7.22
CA GLN A 162 13.02 -6.55 7.38
C GLN A 162 13.87 -5.41 6.78
N GLU A 163 15.17 -5.39 7.05
CA GLU A 163 16.13 -4.47 6.41
C GLU A 163 16.10 -4.58 4.87
N ARG A 164 16.14 -5.81 4.32
CA ARG A 164 16.00 -6.04 2.88
C ARG A 164 14.65 -5.58 2.33
N THR A 165 13.58 -5.65 3.11
CA THR A 165 12.26 -5.12 2.75
C THR A 165 12.27 -3.60 2.72
N ALA A 166 12.87 -2.92 3.70
CA ALA A 166 13.01 -1.46 3.70
C ALA A 166 13.82 -0.96 2.49
N ALA A 167 14.97 -1.59 2.22
CA ALA A 167 15.78 -1.27 1.04
C ALA A 167 15.03 -1.53 -0.27
N TRP A 168 14.25 -2.61 -0.35
CA TRP A 168 13.41 -2.90 -1.52
C TRP A 168 12.31 -1.86 -1.72
N LEU A 169 11.60 -1.44 -0.65
CA LEU A 169 10.58 -0.40 -0.73
C LEU A 169 11.17 0.90 -1.28
N ARG A 170 12.30 1.34 -0.74
CA ARG A 170 13.00 2.54 -1.23
C ARG A 170 13.28 2.46 -2.72
N ARG A 171 13.93 1.38 -3.18
CA ARG A 171 14.23 1.19 -4.62
C ARG A 171 12.99 1.21 -5.51
N ARG A 172 11.88 0.63 -5.05
CA ARG A 172 10.63 0.62 -5.83
C ARG A 172 10.01 2.01 -5.91
N LEU A 173 10.02 2.75 -4.81
CA LEU A 173 9.52 4.12 -4.76
C LEU A 173 10.41 5.06 -5.58
N ASP A 174 11.74 4.92 -5.51
CA ASP A 174 12.68 5.68 -6.34
C ASP A 174 12.51 5.41 -7.85
N SER A 175 11.86 4.28 -8.20
CA SER A 175 11.50 3.93 -9.59
C SER A 175 10.07 4.36 -9.95
N GLY A 176 9.43 5.22 -9.16
CA GLY A 176 8.07 5.71 -9.41
C GLY A 176 6.95 4.69 -9.16
N HIS A 177 7.20 3.60 -8.43
CA HIS A 177 6.19 2.57 -8.17
C HIS A 177 5.72 2.52 -6.72
N ILE A 178 4.41 2.68 -6.50
CA ILE A 178 3.75 2.35 -5.23
C ILE A 178 3.84 0.84 -4.95
N GLN A 179 3.81 0.45 -3.68
CA GLN A 179 3.96 -0.95 -3.27
C GLN A 179 2.93 -1.37 -2.23
N ALA A 180 2.23 -2.47 -2.53
CA ALA A 180 1.44 -3.15 -1.52
C ALA A 180 2.34 -3.92 -0.55
N VAL A 181 2.07 -3.81 0.74
CA VAL A 181 2.75 -4.57 1.79
C VAL A 181 1.75 -5.22 2.72
N TYR A 182 2.15 -6.31 3.32
CA TYR A 182 1.41 -7.00 4.35
C TYR A 182 2.09 -6.81 5.71
N LEU A 183 1.32 -6.29 6.67
CA LEU A 183 1.72 -6.17 8.05
C LEU A 183 1.16 -7.35 8.85
N THR A 184 2.02 -8.01 9.61
CA THR A 184 1.60 -9.06 10.52
C THR A 184 2.36 -9.06 11.84
N ARG A 185 1.66 -9.52 12.87
CA ARG A 185 2.22 -9.96 14.15
C ARG A 185 1.57 -11.27 14.60
N PHE A 186 1.40 -12.23 13.69
CA PHE A 186 0.85 -13.58 13.97
C PHE A 186 -0.31 -13.55 15.01
N ARG A 187 -1.39 -12.85 14.65
CA ARG A 187 -2.53 -12.45 15.52
C ARG A 187 -2.12 -11.46 16.64
N PRO A 188 -2.74 -10.26 16.72
CA PRO A 188 -4.00 -9.87 16.08
C PRO A 188 -3.85 -9.14 14.74
N LEU A 189 -2.67 -8.61 14.39
CA LEU A 189 -2.52 -7.78 13.19
C LEU A 189 -2.30 -8.65 11.94
N ASN A 190 -3.21 -8.52 10.96
CA ASN A 190 -3.08 -9.07 9.61
C ASN A 190 -3.69 -8.05 8.63
N HIS A 191 -2.86 -7.17 8.07
CA HIS A 191 -3.37 -6.00 7.36
C HIS A 191 -2.55 -5.63 6.13
N CYS A 192 -3.18 -5.06 5.11
CA CYS A 192 -2.50 -4.63 3.89
C CYS A 192 -2.50 -3.11 3.76
N LEU A 193 -1.37 -2.57 3.31
CA LEU A 193 -1.18 -1.14 3.08
C LEU A 193 -0.64 -0.90 1.67
N ILE A 194 -0.84 0.31 1.15
CA ILE A 194 -0.09 0.82 0.01
C ILE A 194 0.95 1.81 0.52
N ILE A 195 2.22 1.53 0.27
CA ILE A 195 3.32 2.46 0.49
C ILE A 195 3.53 3.27 -0.79
N TYR A 196 3.53 4.59 -0.66
CA TYR A 196 3.59 5.48 -1.83
C TYR A 196 4.64 6.58 -1.75
N ARG A 197 5.24 6.82 -0.58
CA ARG A 197 6.33 7.78 -0.40
C ARG A 197 7.23 7.34 0.75
N TYR A 198 8.49 7.77 0.74
CA TYR A 198 9.34 7.69 1.93
C TYR A 198 10.14 8.96 2.21
N THR A 199 10.56 9.13 3.45
CA THR A 199 11.53 10.15 3.90
C THR A 199 12.62 9.45 4.72
N VAL A 200 13.89 9.79 4.48
CA VAL A 200 15.02 9.29 5.28
C VAL A 200 15.34 10.31 6.35
N ARG A 201 15.48 9.84 7.58
CA ARG A 201 15.85 10.65 8.74
C ARG A 201 17.38 10.68 8.91
N PRO A 202 17.94 11.70 9.59
CA PRO A 202 19.40 11.82 9.76
C PRO A 202 20.06 10.65 10.49
N ASP A 203 19.32 9.94 11.34
CA ASP A 203 19.75 8.74 12.07
C ASP A 203 19.71 7.45 11.22
N GLY A 204 19.31 7.55 9.94
CA GLY A 204 19.18 6.44 9.02
C GLY A 204 17.81 5.73 9.09
N ASP A 205 16.92 6.13 9.99
CA ASP A 205 15.55 5.65 10.03
C ASP A 205 14.79 6.12 8.79
N VAL A 206 13.73 5.39 8.43
CA VAL A 206 12.95 5.66 7.23
C VAL A 206 11.47 5.68 7.56
N ASP A 207 10.83 6.80 7.24
CA ASP A 207 9.40 6.99 7.39
C ASP A 207 8.71 6.73 6.05
N PHE A 208 7.89 5.68 5.97
CA PHE A 208 7.13 5.32 4.78
C PHE A 208 5.68 5.79 4.90
N SER A 209 5.25 6.72 4.06
CA SER A 209 3.84 7.15 4.01
C SER A 209 2.99 6.03 3.42
N ALA A 210 1.90 5.72 4.12
CA ALA A 210 1.02 4.61 3.79
C ALA A 210 -0.42 5.05 3.58
N TYR A 211 -1.10 4.41 2.63
CA TYR A 211 -2.56 4.38 2.53
C TYR A 211 -3.06 3.10 3.21
N ASP A 212 -4.04 3.28 4.08
CA ASP A 212 -4.71 2.24 4.85
C ASP A 212 -6.19 2.17 4.44
N CYS A 213 -6.62 1.06 3.85
CA CYS A 213 -8.01 0.91 3.42
C CYS A 213 -9.01 0.80 4.59
N ASN A 214 -8.58 0.51 5.82
CA ASN A 214 -9.45 0.57 7.00
C ASN A 214 -9.66 2.02 7.47
N GLN A 215 -8.76 2.93 7.09
CA GLN A 215 -8.83 4.36 7.41
C GLN A 215 -8.41 5.19 6.19
N PRO A 216 -9.21 5.23 5.10
CA PRO A 216 -8.79 5.82 3.83
C PRO A 216 -8.34 7.29 3.92
N LYS A 217 -8.89 8.02 4.90
CA LYS A 217 -8.57 9.44 5.15
C LYS A 217 -7.38 9.63 6.08
N ALA A 218 -6.97 8.60 6.82
CA ALA A 218 -5.76 8.67 7.61
C ALA A 218 -4.53 8.73 6.69
N ARG A 219 -3.45 9.33 7.20
CA ARG A 219 -2.14 9.38 6.53
C ARG A 219 -1.07 8.78 7.43
N PRO A 220 -1.20 7.48 7.79
CA PRO A 220 -0.27 6.86 8.71
C PRO A 220 1.12 6.70 8.08
N VAL A 221 2.12 6.60 8.96
CA VAL A 221 3.51 6.36 8.60
C VAL A 221 3.95 5.02 9.15
N LEU A 222 4.44 4.15 8.28
CA LEU A 222 5.14 2.93 8.66
C LEU A 222 6.61 3.28 8.89
N GLN A 223 7.06 3.20 10.13
CA GLN A 223 8.42 3.59 10.51
C GLN A 223 9.35 2.39 10.41
N TYR A 224 10.49 2.54 9.75
CA TYR A 224 11.59 1.60 9.79
C TYR A 224 12.73 2.17 10.64
N ARG A 225 13.14 1.41 11.65
CA ARG A 225 14.29 1.75 12.50
C ARG A 225 15.53 1.01 12.04
N ALA A 226 16.57 1.73 11.65
CA ALA A 226 17.82 1.15 11.15
C ALA A 226 18.57 0.41 12.28
N ALA A 227 18.66 1.02 13.46
CA ALA A 227 19.38 0.46 14.61
C ALA A 227 18.88 -0.94 15.01
N THR A 228 17.57 -1.18 14.94
CA THR A 228 16.95 -2.47 15.32
C THR A 228 16.49 -3.29 14.10
N ARG A 229 16.71 -2.79 12.88
CA ARG A 229 16.27 -3.38 11.61
C ARG A 229 14.81 -3.84 11.65
N SER A 230 13.93 -2.95 12.09
CA SER A 230 12.56 -3.31 12.48
C SER A 230 11.55 -2.26 12.05
N PHE A 231 10.34 -2.71 11.71
CA PHE A 231 9.23 -1.83 11.39
C PHE A 231 8.31 -1.60 12.59
N TYR A 232 7.75 -0.40 12.67
CA TYR A 232 6.80 0.01 13.70
C TYR A 232 5.58 0.63 13.05
N TRP A 233 4.40 0.21 13.49
CA TRP A 233 3.11 0.74 13.06
C TRP A 233 2.51 1.57 14.19
N PRO A 234 2.00 2.79 13.93
CA PRO A 234 1.45 3.66 14.95
C PRO A 234 0.19 3.07 15.58
N ARG A 235 -0.12 3.52 16.79
CA ARG A 235 -1.39 3.21 17.45
C ARG A 235 -2.55 3.72 16.61
N ASN A 236 -3.58 2.91 16.50
CA ASN A 236 -4.84 3.27 15.87
C ASN A 236 -5.99 2.45 16.49
N TRP A 237 -7.21 2.57 15.97
CA TRP A 237 -8.37 1.91 16.59
C TRP A 237 -8.35 0.38 16.53
N TYR A 238 -7.54 -0.24 15.65
CA TYR A 238 -7.41 -1.69 15.51
C TYR A 238 -6.02 -2.24 15.90
N TRP A 239 -5.09 -1.36 16.32
CA TRP A 239 -3.73 -1.74 16.69
C TRP A 239 -3.20 -0.86 17.81
N SER A 240 -2.66 -1.48 18.86
CA SER A 240 -2.09 -0.78 20.03
C SER A 240 -0.83 0.05 19.71
N GLY A 241 -0.27 -0.10 18.51
CA GLY A 241 1.00 0.48 18.13
C GLY A 241 2.18 -0.45 18.43
N GLY A 242 3.30 -0.19 17.78
CA GLY A 242 4.56 -0.88 18.06
C GLY A 242 5.05 -1.76 16.91
N LEU A 243 5.89 -2.74 17.27
CA LEU A 243 6.64 -3.57 16.33
C LEU A 243 5.71 -4.38 15.42
N VAL A 244 6.00 -4.38 14.11
CA VAL A 244 5.31 -5.18 13.09
C VAL A 244 6.31 -5.92 12.20
N THR A 245 5.86 -7.03 11.61
CA THR A 245 6.57 -7.70 10.50
C THR A 245 5.97 -7.23 9.19
N THR A 246 6.78 -6.64 8.32
CA THR A 246 6.40 -6.19 6.98
C THR A 246 6.85 -7.19 5.94
N LEU A 247 5.92 -7.60 5.09
CA LEU A 247 6.08 -8.56 4.00
C LEU A 247 5.73 -7.90 2.67
N LYS A 248 6.48 -8.26 1.62
CA LYS A 248 6.23 -7.80 0.25
C LYS A 248 4.98 -8.51 -0.28
N LEU A 249 4.06 -7.78 -0.88
CA LEU A 249 2.91 -8.36 -1.57
C LEU A 249 3.01 -8.22 -3.08
N TYR A 250 2.33 -9.13 -3.77
CA TYR A 250 2.18 -9.12 -5.23
C TYR A 250 3.51 -9.00 -5.98
N VAL A 251 4.57 -9.60 -5.45
CA VAL A 251 5.86 -9.68 -6.15
C VAL A 251 5.79 -10.72 -7.26
N SER A 252 6.57 -10.52 -8.32
CA SER A 252 6.65 -11.52 -9.39
C SER A 252 7.16 -12.85 -8.81
N PRO A 253 6.58 -14.00 -9.19
CA PRO A 253 7.12 -15.30 -8.79
C PRO A 253 8.42 -15.64 -9.56
N LEU A 254 8.73 -14.90 -10.63
CA LEU A 254 9.85 -15.15 -11.52
C LEU A 254 11.12 -14.37 -11.16
N ARG A 255 11.08 -13.56 -10.08
CA ARG A 255 12.20 -12.72 -9.61
C ARG A 255 12.22 -12.59 -8.09
#